data_AF-A0A1I5SFJ9-F1
#
_entry.id   AF-A0A1I5SFJ9-F1
#
_cell.length_a   1.000
_cell.length_b   1.000
_cell.length_c   1.000
_cell.angle_alpha   90.00
_cell.angle_beta   90.00
_cell.angle_gamma   90.00
#
_symmetry.space_group_name_H-M   'P 1'
#
loop_
_entity.id
_entity.type
_entity.pdbx_description
1 polymer ?
#
loop_
_entity_poly.entity_id
_entity_poly.type
_entity_poly.pdbx_seq_one_letter_code
_entity_poly.pdbx_strand_id
1 'polypeptide(L)'
;MTMIEWLFEAGIGEARAALVEGERILVAAIEPDDAGPLVGLVSRARLVERLPARRGRATLDNGAEILVSDLPPALTQGAALMVEITREAIFEAGRAKPPQGRPSDAPPAPAPDLLARLVATGHPVRHLRAHEPDLLERAGWSELLEEAATGDIAFAGGALRMSPTPAMTLFDVDGAPPVDALALAAAPVVAAAILRHGIGGSIGVDFPTVEGKAARLAVAAAIDAALPPPFERTAMNGFGFLQIVRPRPRASLPERVRATPTLATARAALRRIEREPAGAPRAHALPAPVHAALLARPHWLAELARRTGVVHQLEPA
;
A
#
# COMPACT_ATOMS: atom_id res chain seq x y z
N MET A 1 -2.29 -2.50 29.11
CA MET A 1 -2.02 -2.01 27.75
C MET A 1 -2.12 -3.21 26.83
N THR A 2 -2.94 -3.13 25.78
CA THR A 2 -3.02 -4.17 24.75
C THR A 2 -1.68 -4.28 24.02
N MET A 3 -1.27 -5.50 23.68
CA MET A 3 -0.02 -5.74 22.94
C MET A 3 -0.15 -5.14 21.53
N ILE A 4 0.91 -4.49 21.05
CA ILE A 4 1.07 -4.10 19.65
C ILE A 4 1.91 -5.17 18.95
N GLU A 5 1.35 -5.80 17.93
CA GLU A 5 2.02 -6.86 17.17
C GLU A 5 1.67 -6.80 15.67
N TRP A 6 2.56 -7.31 14.83
CA TRP A 6 2.29 -7.56 13.42
C TRP A 6 1.61 -8.91 13.25
N LEU A 7 0.46 -8.93 12.60
CA LEU A 7 -0.11 -10.12 12.01
C LEU A 7 0.45 -10.27 10.60
N PHE A 8 1.07 -11.39 10.28
CA PHE A 8 1.70 -11.64 8.99
C PHE A 8 1.15 -12.92 8.35
N GLU A 9 0.69 -12.83 7.10
CA GLU A 9 0.20 -13.95 6.32
C GLU A 9 1.01 -14.06 5.01
N ALA A 10 1.72 -15.17 4.84
CA ALA A 10 2.40 -15.52 3.58
C ALA A 10 1.40 -16.12 2.59
N GLY A 11 0.53 -15.26 2.06
CA GLY A 11 -0.54 -15.63 1.13
C GLY A 11 -0.03 -16.14 -0.22
N ILE A 12 -0.94 -16.72 -0.99
CA ILE A 12 -0.67 -17.12 -2.38
C ILE A 12 -0.81 -15.88 -3.26
N GLY A 13 0.27 -15.53 -3.97
CA GLY A 13 0.31 -14.37 -4.86
C GLY A 13 0.63 -13.04 -4.19
N GLU A 14 0.64 -12.97 -2.85
CA GLU A 14 1.07 -11.80 -2.08
C GLU A 14 1.34 -12.17 -0.62
N ALA A 15 2.28 -11.44 -0.01
CA ALA A 15 2.39 -11.36 1.45
C ALA A 15 1.51 -10.22 1.97
N ARG A 16 0.85 -10.43 3.11
CA ARG A 16 -0.03 -9.43 3.76
C ARG A 16 0.35 -9.27 5.20
N ALA A 17 0.21 -8.04 5.71
CA ALA A 17 0.41 -7.78 7.12
C ALA A 17 -0.43 -6.62 7.64
N ALA A 18 -0.77 -6.69 8.93
CA ALA A 18 -1.38 -5.61 9.68
C ALA A 18 -0.71 -5.46 11.04
N LEU A 19 -0.28 -4.26 11.39
CA LEU A 19 0.12 -3.89 12.75
C LEU A 19 -1.16 -3.61 13.51
N VAL A 20 -1.40 -4.35 14.59
CA VAL A 20 -2.64 -4.24 15.36
C VAL A 20 -2.35 -3.84 16.80
N GLU A 21 -3.29 -3.09 17.38
CA GLU A 21 -3.41 -2.91 18.82
C GLU A 21 -4.77 -3.49 19.25
N GLY A 22 -4.76 -4.68 19.84
CA GLY A 22 -5.98 -5.47 20.01
C GLY A 22 -6.57 -5.86 18.65
N GLU A 23 -7.82 -5.49 18.39
CA GLU A 23 -8.53 -5.76 17.12
C GLU A 23 -8.52 -4.54 16.18
N ARG A 24 -7.65 -3.55 16.42
CA ARG A 24 -7.58 -2.34 15.60
C ARG A 24 -6.33 -2.33 14.73
N ILE A 25 -6.51 -2.27 13.42
CA ILE A 25 -5.41 -2.06 12.45
C ILE A 25 -4.88 -0.63 12.56
N LEU A 26 -3.59 -0.50 12.85
CA LEU A 26 -2.83 0.75 12.88
C LEU A 26 -2.14 1.03 11.53
N VAL A 27 -1.55 0.01 10.93
CA VAL A 27 -0.84 0.05 9.65
C VAL A 27 -1.09 -1.26 8.93
N ALA A 28 -1.27 -1.22 7.62
CA ALA A 28 -1.32 -2.42 6.81
C ALA A 28 -0.39 -2.35 5.60
N ALA A 29 0.03 -3.52 5.14
CA ALA A 29 0.93 -3.67 4.01
C ALA A 29 0.59 -4.91 3.20
N ILE A 30 0.69 -4.78 1.88
CA ILE A 30 0.59 -5.88 0.92
C ILE A 30 1.81 -5.80 0.00
N GLU A 31 2.47 -6.95 -0.18
CA GLU A 31 3.56 -7.13 -1.12
C GLU A 31 3.19 -8.25 -2.11
N PRO A 32 2.72 -7.89 -3.31
CA PRO A 32 2.50 -8.85 -4.38
C PRO A 32 3.81 -9.53 -4.80
N ASP A 33 3.72 -10.79 -5.19
CA ASP A 33 4.87 -11.55 -5.74
C ASP A 33 5.37 -11.00 -7.10
N ASP A 34 4.58 -10.14 -7.74
CA ASP A 34 4.87 -9.44 -8.99
C ASP A 34 5.19 -7.93 -8.81
N ALA A 35 5.53 -7.48 -7.60
CA ALA A 35 5.80 -6.07 -7.30
C ALA A 35 7.02 -5.45 -8.02
N GLY A 36 7.86 -6.26 -8.67
CA GLY A 36 9.08 -5.83 -9.35
C GLY A 36 10.21 -5.48 -8.37
N PRO A 37 11.18 -4.64 -8.78
CA PRO A 37 12.28 -4.22 -7.91
C PRO A 37 11.78 -3.49 -6.66
N LEU A 38 12.04 -4.10 -5.49
CA LEU A 38 11.65 -3.57 -4.19
C LEU A 38 12.66 -2.53 -3.69
N VAL A 39 12.19 -1.61 -2.84
CA VAL A 39 13.05 -0.61 -2.19
C VAL A 39 14.11 -1.27 -1.31
N GLY A 40 15.35 -0.80 -1.43
CA GLY A 40 16.52 -1.36 -0.77
C GLY A 40 17.27 -2.41 -1.62
N LEU A 41 16.72 -2.81 -2.78
CA LEU A 41 17.47 -3.63 -3.74
C LEU A 41 18.70 -2.85 -4.20
N VAL A 42 19.88 -3.45 -4.05
CA VAL A 42 21.12 -2.96 -4.65
C VAL A 42 21.50 -3.90 -5.78
N SER A 43 21.48 -3.41 -7.02
CA SER A 43 21.74 -4.23 -8.19
C SER A 43 22.57 -3.48 -9.21
N ARG A 44 23.33 -4.23 -10.01
CA ARG A 44 24.01 -3.67 -11.16
C ARG A 44 22.98 -3.31 -12.22
N ALA A 45 23.23 -2.20 -12.89
CA ALA A 45 22.43 -1.70 -13.97
C ALA A 45 23.30 -1.25 -15.14
N ARG A 46 22.68 -1.12 -16.30
CA ARG A 46 23.26 -0.47 -17.48
C ARG A 46 22.46 0.78 -17.80
N LEU A 47 23.14 1.92 -17.92
CA LEU A 47 22.50 3.16 -18.35
C LEU A 47 22.13 3.07 -19.82
N VAL A 48 20.83 3.14 -20.14
CA VAL A 48 20.31 3.02 -21.50
C VAL A 48 20.10 4.38 -22.14
N GLU A 49 19.66 5.36 -21.37
CA GLU A 49 19.33 6.70 -21.86
C GLU A 49 19.68 7.75 -20.79
N ARG A 50 20.27 8.88 -21.21
CA ARG A 50 20.43 10.06 -20.34
C ARG A 50 19.25 11.00 -20.51
N LEU A 51 18.75 11.50 -19.39
CA LEU A 51 17.65 12.45 -19.31
C LEU A 51 18.13 13.77 -18.68
N PRO A 52 17.39 14.89 -18.84
CA PRO A 52 17.69 16.16 -18.18
C PRO A 52 17.74 16.05 -16.64
N ALA A 53 18.32 17.07 -15.99
CA ALA A 53 18.40 17.19 -14.53
C ALA A 53 19.10 16.02 -13.82
N ARG A 54 20.21 15.52 -14.40
CA ARG A 54 21.02 14.39 -13.87
C ARG A 54 20.19 13.10 -13.69
N ARG A 55 19.26 12.85 -14.61
CA ARG A 55 18.44 11.63 -14.61
C ARG A 55 18.80 10.72 -15.77
N GLY A 56 18.32 9.48 -15.73
CA GLY A 56 18.44 8.55 -16.85
C GLY A 56 17.50 7.37 -16.73
N ARG A 57 17.44 6.55 -17.79
CA ARG A 57 16.83 5.22 -17.76
C ARG A 57 17.95 4.18 -17.71
N ALA A 58 17.80 3.20 -16.84
CA ALA A 58 18.72 2.08 -16.75
C ALA A 58 17.96 0.76 -16.73
N THR A 59 18.62 -0.30 -17.18
CA THR A 59 18.12 -1.68 -17.10
C THR A 59 18.94 -2.40 -16.04
N LEU A 60 18.26 -2.96 -15.04
CA LEU A 60 18.87 -3.82 -14.02
C LEU A 60 19.31 -5.15 -14.62
N ASP A 61 20.19 -5.88 -13.93
CA ASP A 61 20.64 -7.22 -14.35
C ASP A 61 19.49 -8.24 -14.56
N ASN A 62 18.36 -8.07 -13.86
CA ASN A 62 17.16 -8.89 -14.03
C ASN A 62 16.25 -8.44 -15.19
N GLY A 63 16.69 -7.47 -16.00
CA GLY A 63 15.95 -6.93 -17.14
C GLY A 63 14.93 -5.84 -16.78
N ALA A 64 14.71 -5.53 -15.50
CA ALA A 64 13.75 -4.49 -15.12
C ALA A 64 14.25 -3.09 -15.51
N GLU A 65 13.37 -2.29 -16.12
CA GLU A 65 13.65 -0.89 -16.42
C GLU A 65 13.38 0.01 -15.21
N ILE A 66 14.29 0.92 -14.94
CA ILE A 66 14.19 1.88 -13.84
C ILE A 66 14.54 3.30 -14.30
N LEU A 67 13.99 4.27 -13.58
CA LEU A 67 14.50 5.64 -13.61
C LEU A 67 15.63 5.79 -12.59
N VAL A 68 16.70 6.48 -12.96
CA VAL A 68 17.81 6.78 -12.07
C VAL A 68 17.87 8.29 -11.85
N SER A 69 17.92 8.74 -10.60
CA SER A 69 18.20 10.12 -10.22
C SER A 69 19.67 10.30 -9.84
N ASP A 70 20.11 11.57 -9.74
CA ASP A 70 21.41 11.94 -9.19
C ASP A 70 22.63 11.37 -9.94
N LEU A 71 22.47 11.07 -11.24
CA LEU A 71 23.52 10.50 -12.06
C LEU A 71 24.80 11.35 -12.01
N PRO A 72 25.98 10.72 -11.85
CA PRO A 72 27.26 11.42 -11.97
C PRO A 72 27.41 12.01 -13.37
N PRO A 73 27.88 13.26 -13.52
CA PRO A 73 28.02 13.90 -14.83
C PRO A 73 28.87 13.09 -15.81
N ALA A 74 29.92 12.41 -15.32
CA ALA A 74 30.87 11.63 -16.10
C ALA A 74 30.31 10.28 -16.63
N LEU A 75 29.16 9.82 -16.14
CA LEU A 75 28.62 8.51 -16.53
C LEU A 75 28.04 8.54 -17.95
N THR A 76 28.59 7.77 -18.88
CA THR A 76 28.15 7.74 -20.27
C THR A 76 27.02 6.73 -20.50
N GLN A 77 26.23 6.94 -21.56
CA GLN A 77 25.27 5.94 -22.02
C GLN A 77 26.00 4.62 -22.33
N GLY A 78 25.39 3.49 -21.94
CA GLY A 78 25.98 2.16 -22.03
C GLY A 78 26.84 1.77 -20.83
N ALA A 79 27.24 2.71 -19.97
CA ALA A 79 28.05 2.43 -18.79
C ALA A 79 27.30 1.57 -17.77
N ALA A 80 28.06 0.72 -17.07
CA ALA A 80 27.56 -0.01 -15.92
C ALA A 80 27.61 0.89 -14.68
N LEU A 81 26.63 0.73 -13.80
CA LEU A 81 26.59 1.38 -12.49
C LEU A 81 25.91 0.46 -11.48
N MET A 82 26.22 0.66 -10.21
CA MET A 82 25.46 0.08 -9.11
C MET A 82 24.33 1.04 -8.74
N VAL A 83 23.12 0.50 -8.53
CA VAL A 83 21.93 1.29 -8.20
C VAL A 83 21.22 0.69 -7.00
N GLU A 84 20.87 1.56 -6.05
CA GLU A 84 19.93 1.25 -4.97
C GLU A 84 18.52 1.72 -5.36
N ILE A 85 17.52 0.85 -5.27
CA ILE A 85 16.11 1.20 -5.49
C ILE A 85 15.58 1.99 -4.29
N THR A 86 15.08 3.20 -4.57
CA THR A 86 14.56 4.16 -3.57
C THR A 86 13.06 4.35 -3.66
N ARG A 87 12.42 3.94 -4.77
CA ARG A 87 10.96 3.90 -4.92
C ARG A 87 10.57 2.73 -5.80
N GLU A 88 9.58 1.94 -5.35
CA GLU A 88 8.99 0.85 -6.12
C GLU A 88 8.23 1.37 -7.34
N ALA A 89 7.83 0.45 -8.22
CA ALA A 89 6.84 0.76 -9.24
C ALA A 89 5.55 1.25 -8.56
N ILE A 90 4.95 2.29 -9.14
CA ILE A 90 3.66 2.81 -8.70
C ILE A 90 2.75 2.82 -9.91
N PHE A 91 1.69 2.01 -9.84
CA PHE A 91 0.71 1.90 -10.90
C PHE A 91 -0.43 2.88 -10.63
N GLU A 92 -0.64 3.82 -11.54
CA GLU A 92 -1.79 4.70 -11.56
C GLU A 92 -2.69 4.30 -12.74
N ALA A 93 -3.99 4.59 -12.67
CA ALA A 93 -4.93 4.24 -13.74
C ALA A 93 -4.42 4.79 -15.10
N GLY A 94 -4.04 3.88 -16.00
CA GLY A 94 -3.52 4.21 -17.33
C GLY A 94 -2.04 4.58 -17.43
N ARG A 95 -1.27 4.63 -16.33
CA ARG A 95 0.18 4.91 -16.37
C ARG A 95 0.96 4.28 -15.21
N ALA A 96 1.96 3.47 -15.56
CA ALA A 96 2.95 3.02 -14.59
C ALA A 96 4.05 4.07 -14.41
N LYS A 97 4.31 4.49 -13.17
CA LYS A 97 5.56 5.14 -12.79
C LYS A 97 6.57 4.02 -12.54
N PRO A 98 7.61 3.85 -13.38
CA PRO A 98 8.58 2.78 -13.20
C PRO A 98 9.30 2.94 -11.85
N PRO A 99 9.93 1.87 -11.33
CA PRO A 99 10.77 1.97 -10.14
C PRO A 99 11.84 3.04 -10.34
N GLN A 100 12.25 3.66 -9.25
CA GLN A 100 13.31 4.66 -9.23
C GLN A 100 14.44 4.21 -8.31
N GLY A 101 15.67 4.45 -8.74
CA GLY A 101 16.85 4.26 -7.93
C GLY A 101 17.83 5.42 -8.02
N ARG A 102 18.92 5.29 -7.27
CA ARG A 102 20.07 6.21 -7.27
C ARG A 102 21.37 5.42 -7.36
N PRO A 103 22.46 6.00 -7.92
CA PRO A 103 23.79 5.42 -7.85
C PRO A 103 24.15 5.07 -6.41
N SER A 104 24.80 3.91 -6.21
CA SER A 104 25.24 3.43 -4.92
C SER A 104 26.62 2.79 -5.05
N ASP A 105 27.45 2.91 -4.02
CA ASP A 105 28.74 2.19 -3.93
C ASP A 105 28.61 0.88 -3.14
N ALA A 106 27.40 0.56 -2.66
CA ALA A 106 27.15 -0.67 -1.92
C ALA A 106 27.26 -1.92 -2.83
N PRO A 107 27.70 -3.06 -2.28
CA PRO A 107 27.70 -4.32 -3.02
C PRO A 107 26.27 -4.77 -3.37
N PRO A 108 26.08 -5.60 -4.41
CA PRO A 108 24.77 -6.17 -4.74
C PRO A 108 24.14 -6.87 -3.54
N ALA A 109 22.87 -6.57 -3.26
CA ALA A 109 22.12 -7.13 -2.15
C ALA A 109 20.63 -7.20 -2.49
N PRO A 110 19.91 -8.27 -2.10
CA PRO A 110 18.47 -8.32 -2.25
C PRO A 110 17.80 -7.23 -1.40
N ALA A 111 16.64 -6.76 -1.85
CA ALA A 111 15.81 -5.92 -1.00
C ALA A 111 15.27 -6.74 0.19
N PRO A 112 15.05 -6.10 1.36
CA PRO A 112 14.30 -6.73 2.43
C PRO A 112 12.85 -6.96 1.98
N ASP A 113 12.38 -8.20 2.04
CA ASP A 113 10.98 -8.57 1.79
C ASP A 113 10.05 -8.01 2.87
N LEU A 114 8.74 -8.18 2.71
CA LEU A 114 7.76 -7.68 3.69
C LEU A 114 8.10 -8.15 5.11
N LEU A 115 8.32 -9.45 5.33
CA LEU A 115 8.58 -10.01 6.65
C LEU A 115 9.84 -9.40 7.30
N ALA A 116 10.94 -9.32 6.55
CA ALA A 116 12.17 -8.70 7.01
C ALA A 116 11.96 -7.24 7.44
N ARG A 117 11.13 -6.49 6.69
CA ARG A 117 10.76 -5.12 7.07
C ARG A 117 9.90 -5.05 8.32
N LEU A 118 8.99 -6.01 8.55
CA LEU A 118 8.19 -6.07 9.78
C LEU A 118 9.08 -6.37 11.00
N VAL A 119 9.98 -7.35 10.87
CA VAL A 119 10.93 -7.70 11.94
C VAL A 119 11.81 -6.50 12.30
N ALA A 120 12.25 -5.73 11.30
CA ALA A 120 13.05 -4.53 11.52
C ALA A 120 12.33 -3.42 12.30
N THR A 121 11.00 -3.45 12.43
CA THR A 121 10.29 -2.46 13.27
C THR A 121 10.43 -2.75 14.77
N GLY A 122 10.93 -3.93 15.16
CA GLY A 122 11.07 -4.33 16.56
C GLY A 122 9.76 -4.72 17.26
N HIS A 123 8.63 -4.72 16.54
CA HIS A 123 7.37 -5.24 17.06
C HIS A 123 7.34 -6.78 16.91
N PRO A 124 6.70 -7.52 17.84
CA PRO A 124 6.45 -8.95 17.66
C PRO A 124 5.77 -9.23 16.32
N VAL A 125 6.15 -10.30 15.64
CA VAL A 125 5.54 -10.73 14.38
C VAL A 125 4.91 -12.10 14.58
N ARG A 126 3.59 -12.16 14.46
CA ARG A 126 2.80 -13.38 14.51
C ARG A 126 2.50 -13.87 13.11
N HIS A 127 3.02 -15.06 12.79
CA HIS A 127 2.70 -15.75 11.55
C HIS A 127 1.32 -16.39 11.64
N LEU A 128 0.44 -16.07 10.69
CA LEU A 128 -0.89 -16.63 10.57
C LEU A 128 -0.90 -17.86 9.67
N ARG A 129 -1.75 -18.83 10.03
CA ARG A 129 -1.99 -20.04 9.23
C ARG A 129 -3.44 -20.10 8.77
N ALA A 130 -3.68 -20.71 7.62
CA ALA A 130 -5.01 -20.80 7.04
C ALA A 130 -6.02 -21.55 7.93
N HIS A 131 -5.58 -22.56 8.68
CA HIS A 131 -6.41 -23.38 9.56
C HIS A 131 -6.68 -22.76 10.95
N GLU A 132 -6.06 -21.61 11.26
CA GLU A 132 -6.26 -20.90 12.53
C GLU A 132 -7.38 -19.87 12.39
N PRO A 133 -8.00 -19.43 13.51
CA PRO A 133 -8.99 -18.35 13.46
C PRO A 133 -8.45 -17.10 12.77
N ASP A 134 -9.26 -16.50 11.89
CA ASP A 134 -8.82 -15.39 11.05
C ASP A 134 -8.59 -14.13 11.87
N LEU A 135 -7.33 -13.83 12.13
CA LEU A 135 -6.92 -12.78 13.03
C LEU A 135 -6.77 -11.44 12.29
N LEU A 136 -6.50 -11.48 10.98
CA LEU A 136 -6.60 -10.31 10.09
C LEU A 136 -8.06 -9.90 9.91
N GLU A 137 -8.95 -10.85 9.64
CA GLU A 137 -10.37 -10.57 9.46
C GLU A 137 -10.99 -9.99 10.73
N ARG A 138 -10.68 -10.57 11.91
CA ARG A 138 -11.11 -10.01 13.20
C ARG A 138 -10.65 -8.58 13.43
N ALA A 139 -9.52 -8.18 12.85
CA ALA A 139 -9.01 -6.82 12.97
C ALA A 139 -9.62 -5.83 11.95
N GLY A 140 -10.51 -6.31 11.05
CA GLY A 140 -11.16 -5.52 10.03
C GLY A 140 -10.43 -5.48 8.68
N TRP A 141 -9.80 -6.59 8.28
CA TRP A 141 -9.04 -6.66 7.02
C TRP A 141 -9.92 -6.47 5.78
N SER A 142 -11.10 -7.09 5.75
CA SER A 142 -12.03 -6.95 4.63
C SER A 142 -12.56 -5.52 4.51
N GLU A 143 -12.91 -4.90 5.63
CA GLU A 143 -13.34 -3.51 5.72
C GLU A 143 -12.22 -2.55 5.26
N LEU A 144 -10.97 -2.81 5.66
CA LEU A 144 -9.81 -2.05 5.17
C LEU A 144 -9.66 -2.16 3.65
N LEU A 145 -9.82 -3.34 3.07
CA LEU A 145 -9.72 -3.51 1.62
C LEU A 145 -10.91 -2.87 0.89
N GLU A 146 -12.09 -2.88 1.48
CA GLU A 146 -13.27 -2.17 0.98
C GLU A 146 -13.01 -0.66 0.97
N GLU A 147 -12.55 -0.06 2.08
CA GLU A 147 -12.13 1.34 2.16
C GLU A 147 -11.09 1.67 1.07
N ALA A 148 -10.10 0.79 0.85
CA ALA A 148 -9.09 1.00 -0.17
C ALA A 148 -9.69 1.00 -1.59
N ALA A 149 -10.67 0.13 -1.85
CA ALA A 149 -11.35 0.02 -3.13
C ALA A 149 -12.32 1.19 -3.39
N THR A 150 -13.18 1.51 -2.43
CA THR A 150 -14.29 2.48 -2.59
C THR A 150 -13.85 3.91 -2.25
N GLY A 151 -13.00 4.05 -1.23
CA GLY A 151 -12.63 5.33 -0.64
C GLY A 151 -13.55 5.78 0.49
N ASP A 152 -14.56 5.00 0.85
CA ASP A 152 -15.52 5.37 1.88
C ASP A 152 -15.03 4.92 3.25
N ILE A 153 -14.79 5.88 4.16
CA ILE A 153 -14.30 5.61 5.51
C ILE A 153 -15.25 6.26 6.51
N ALA A 154 -16.09 5.47 7.17
CA ALA A 154 -17.02 5.97 8.18
C ALA A 154 -16.32 6.24 9.52
N PHE A 155 -16.76 7.27 10.24
CA PHE A 155 -16.36 7.50 11.63
C PHE A 155 -17.52 8.09 12.45
N ALA A 156 -17.36 8.16 13.77
CA ALA A 156 -18.40 8.73 14.62
C ALA A 156 -18.63 10.22 14.29
N GLY A 157 -19.82 10.52 13.76
CA GLY A 157 -20.23 11.89 13.40
C GLY A 157 -20.00 12.29 11.93
N GLY A 158 -19.36 11.44 11.12
CA GLY A 158 -19.10 11.78 9.71
C GLY A 158 -18.50 10.64 8.88
N ALA A 159 -18.03 10.98 7.70
CA ALA A 159 -17.32 10.07 6.80
C ALA A 159 -16.19 10.81 6.08
N LEU A 160 -15.17 10.06 5.67
CA LEU A 160 -14.17 10.54 4.73
C LEU A 160 -14.42 9.91 3.36
N ARG A 161 -14.27 10.71 2.31
CA ARG A 161 -14.19 10.22 0.93
C ARG A 161 -12.75 10.35 0.42
N MET A 162 -12.06 9.22 0.36
CA MET A 162 -10.69 9.10 -0.11
C MET A 162 -10.62 8.85 -1.63
N SER A 163 -9.88 9.70 -2.33
CA SER A 163 -9.70 9.62 -3.78
C SER A 163 -8.22 9.74 -4.16
N PRO A 164 -7.53 8.63 -4.50
CA PRO A 164 -6.21 8.67 -5.14
C PRO A 164 -6.32 9.28 -6.54
N THR A 165 -5.54 10.32 -6.80
CA THR A 165 -5.43 10.96 -8.13
C THR A 165 -3.99 10.88 -8.64
N PRO A 166 -3.72 11.16 -9.93
CA PRO A 166 -2.34 11.15 -10.46
C PRO A 166 -1.36 12.09 -9.74
N ALA A 167 -1.87 13.18 -9.15
CA ALA A 167 -1.06 14.21 -8.49
C ALA A 167 -0.97 14.04 -6.97
N MET A 168 -2.08 13.68 -6.32
CA MET A 168 -2.19 13.56 -4.86
C MET A 168 -3.34 12.64 -4.46
N THR A 169 -3.34 12.17 -3.20
CA THR A 169 -4.54 11.58 -2.61
C THR A 169 -5.38 12.66 -1.94
N LEU A 170 -6.67 12.72 -2.24
CA LEU A 170 -7.61 13.67 -1.64
C LEU A 170 -8.46 12.96 -0.59
N PHE A 171 -8.72 13.64 0.53
CA PHE A 171 -9.75 13.31 1.50
C PHE A 171 -10.76 14.45 1.54
N ASP A 172 -12.03 14.15 1.35
CA ASP A 172 -13.15 15.05 1.61
C ASP A 172 -13.82 14.64 2.94
N VAL A 173 -14.23 15.61 3.74
CA VAL A 173 -14.78 15.41 5.09
C VAL A 173 -16.26 15.79 5.12
N ASP A 174 -17.11 14.77 5.17
CA ASP A 174 -18.56 14.92 5.23
C ASP A 174 -19.11 14.61 6.63
N GLY A 175 -20.15 15.32 7.04
CA GLY A 175 -20.81 15.04 8.31
C GLY A 175 -21.83 16.09 8.73
N ALA A 176 -22.51 15.82 9.84
CA ALA A 176 -23.51 16.73 10.38
C ALA A 176 -22.85 17.88 11.18
N PRO A 177 -23.50 19.05 11.30
CA PRO A 177 -23.07 20.11 12.19
C PRO A 177 -22.96 19.66 13.66
N PRO A 178 -22.15 20.33 14.51
CA PRO A 178 -21.41 21.56 14.23
C PRO A 178 -20.08 21.33 13.49
N VAL A 179 -19.81 22.18 12.49
CA VAL A 179 -18.69 22.04 11.53
C VAL A 179 -17.32 22.02 12.21
N ASP A 180 -17.08 22.89 13.18
CA ASP A 180 -15.79 22.94 13.88
C ASP A 180 -15.49 21.64 14.65
N ALA A 181 -16.53 21.03 15.26
CA ALA A 181 -16.39 19.76 15.96
C ALA A 181 -16.17 18.60 14.98
N LEU A 182 -16.86 18.61 13.83
CA LEU A 182 -16.66 17.63 12.76
C LEU A 182 -15.22 17.67 12.23
N ALA A 183 -14.70 18.85 11.91
CA ALA A 183 -13.34 19.00 11.39
C ALA A 183 -12.29 18.52 12.41
N LEU A 184 -12.48 18.86 13.69
CA LEU A 184 -11.59 18.42 14.77
C LEU A 184 -11.64 16.90 14.99
N ALA A 185 -12.83 16.30 14.91
CA ALA A 185 -13.01 14.85 15.02
C ALA A 185 -12.45 14.09 13.82
N ALA A 186 -12.53 14.68 12.62
CA ALA A 186 -12.02 14.07 11.39
C ALA A 186 -10.48 14.03 11.32
N ALA A 187 -9.78 15.00 11.90
CA ALA A 187 -8.32 15.07 11.87
C ALA A 187 -7.60 13.75 12.27
N PRO A 188 -7.85 13.17 13.46
CA PRO A 188 -7.23 11.89 13.82
C PRO A 188 -7.66 10.72 12.92
N VAL A 189 -8.86 10.77 12.34
CA VAL A 189 -9.35 9.75 11.40
C VAL A 189 -8.59 9.83 10.07
N VAL A 190 -8.35 11.03 9.55
CA VAL A 190 -7.52 11.26 8.35
C VAL A 190 -6.10 10.76 8.58
N ALA A 191 -5.49 11.09 9.73
CA ALA A 191 -4.16 10.60 10.09
C ALA A 191 -4.13 9.06 10.17
N ALA A 192 -5.14 8.45 10.81
CA ALA A 192 -5.27 7.00 10.89
C ALA A 192 -5.44 6.36 9.51
N ALA A 193 -6.25 6.93 8.63
CA ALA A 193 -6.43 6.47 7.25
C ALA A 193 -5.11 6.52 6.47
N ILE A 194 -4.35 7.62 6.58
CA ILE A 194 -3.02 7.76 5.97
C ILE A 194 -2.08 6.63 6.41
N LEU A 195 -2.08 6.27 7.69
CA LEU A 195 -1.23 5.21 8.24
C LEU A 195 -1.70 3.81 7.84
N ARG A 196 -2.98 3.50 8.08
CA ARG A 196 -3.62 2.22 7.75
C ARG A 196 -3.41 1.84 6.29
N HIS A 197 -3.60 2.81 5.38
CA HIS A 197 -3.53 2.59 3.94
C HIS A 197 -2.13 2.81 3.35
N GLY A 198 -1.14 3.20 4.16
CA GLY A 198 0.22 3.44 3.69
C GLY A 198 0.32 4.59 2.68
N ILE A 199 -0.48 5.64 2.86
CA ILE A 199 -0.55 6.77 1.92
C ILE A 199 0.65 7.68 2.12
N GLY A 200 1.31 7.99 1.01
CA GLY A 200 2.43 8.91 0.94
C GLY A 200 2.34 9.82 -0.27
N GLY A 201 3.30 10.72 -0.40
CA GLY A 201 3.37 11.70 -1.47
C GLY A 201 2.60 12.95 -1.08
N SER A 202 2.02 13.62 -2.06
CA SER A 202 1.16 14.77 -1.84
C SER A 202 -0.24 14.28 -1.45
N ILE A 203 -0.79 14.86 -0.38
CA ILE A 203 -2.09 14.51 0.19
C ILE A 203 -2.84 15.82 0.43
N GLY A 204 -4.06 15.94 -0.04
CA GLY A 204 -4.95 17.06 0.24
C GLY A 204 -6.09 16.61 1.14
N VAL A 205 -6.44 17.45 2.10
CA VAL A 205 -7.58 17.22 2.99
C VAL A 205 -8.49 18.44 2.91
N ASP A 206 -9.70 18.23 2.43
CA ASP A 206 -10.75 19.23 2.37
C ASP A 206 -11.61 19.09 3.62
N PHE A 207 -11.27 19.85 4.66
CA PHE A 207 -12.14 19.96 5.84
C PHE A 207 -13.29 20.92 5.53
N PRO A 208 -14.45 20.77 6.18
CA PRO A 208 -15.49 21.77 6.06
C PRO A 208 -14.98 23.13 6.56
N THR A 209 -15.58 24.21 6.07
CA THR A 209 -15.10 25.57 6.36
C THR A 209 -15.28 25.89 7.85
N VAL A 210 -14.17 25.89 8.60
CA VAL A 210 -14.13 26.23 10.03
C VAL A 210 -13.89 27.73 10.24
N GLU A 211 -14.64 28.31 11.18
CA GLU A 211 -14.57 29.75 11.45
C GLU A 211 -13.47 30.07 12.47
N GLY A 212 -12.68 31.09 12.15
CA GLY A 212 -11.66 31.61 13.04
C GLY A 212 -10.33 30.84 13.04
N LYS A 213 -9.27 31.56 13.42
CA LYS A 213 -7.89 31.05 13.41
C LYS A 213 -7.68 29.95 14.45
N ALA A 214 -8.35 30.02 15.60
CA ALA A 214 -8.19 29.06 16.69
C ALA A 214 -8.67 27.65 16.30
N ALA A 215 -9.84 27.54 15.67
CA ALA A 215 -10.36 26.26 15.18
C ALA A 215 -9.43 25.61 14.15
N ARG A 216 -8.98 26.39 13.14
CA ARG A 216 -8.01 25.92 12.14
C ARG A 216 -6.70 25.39 12.74
N LEU A 217 -6.19 26.08 13.77
CA LEU A 217 -4.97 25.64 14.47
C LEU A 217 -5.21 24.37 15.30
N ALA A 218 -6.40 24.22 15.90
CA ALA A 218 -6.75 23.02 16.65
C ALA A 218 -6.82 21.78 15.75
N VAL A 219 -7.44 21.88 14.56
CA VAL A 219 -7.48 20.79 13.58
C VAL A 219 -6.07 20.41 13.11
N ALA A 220 -5.24 21.40 12.81
CA ALA A 220 -3.86 21.18 12.40
C ALA A 220 -3.03 20.50 13.51
N ALA A 221 -3.20 20.92 14.77
CA ALA A 221 -2.55 20.30 15.92
C ALA A 221 -3.03 18.86 16.16
N ALA A 222 -4.31 18.57 15.89
CA ALA A 222 -4.85 17.21 15.99
C ALA A 222 -4.25 16.28 14.92
N ILE A 223 -4.00 16.78 13.70
CA ILE A 223 -3.22 16.03 12.68
C ILE A 223 -1.81 15.78 13.18
N ASP A 224 -1.12 16.80 13.70
CA ASP A 224 0.27 16.65 14.16
C ASP A 224 0.42 15.66 15.32
N ALA A 225 -0.58 15.60 16.21
CA ALA A 225 -0.60 14.66 17.31
C ALA A 225 -0.85 13.22 16.85
N ALA A 226 -1.65 13.03 15.80
CA ALA A 226 -2.09 11.71 15.34
C ALA A 226 -1.19 11.11 14.24
N LEU A 227 -0.52 11.94 13.43
CA LEU A 227 0.31 11.51 12.31
C LEU A 227 1.80 11.61 12.68
N PRO A 228 2.52 10.48 12.82
CA PRO A 228 3.94 10.51 13.17
C PRO A 228 4.81 11.04 12.01
N PRO A 229 5.92 11.75 12.31
CA PRO A 229 6.90 12.16 11.32
C PRO A 229 7.55 10.94 10.64
N PRO A 230 8.10 11.09 9.42
CA PRO A 230 8.25 12.34 8.68
C PRO A 230 6.98 12.73 7.90
N PHE A 231 6.60 14.00 8.02
CA PHE A 231 5.66 14.68 7.12
C PHE A 231 5.90 16.19 7.19
N GLU A 232 5.49 16.89 6.14
CA GLU A 232 5.31 18.34 6.15
C GLU A 232 3.83 18.63 5.91
N ARG A 233 3.34 19.76 6.42
CA ARG A 233 2.00 20.23 6.08
C ARG A 233 1.93 21.75 5.96
N THR A 234 0.96 22.22 5.18
CA THR A 234 0.62 23.64 5.16
C THR A 234 -0.20 24.02 6.41
N ALA A 235 -0.38 25.32 6.62
CA ALA A 235 -1.51 25.78 7.42
C ALA A 235 -2.82 25.46 6.68
N MET A 236 -3.90 25.28 7.42
CA MET A 236 -5.24 25.22 6.84
C MET A 236 -5.61 26.59 6.27
N ASN A 237 -6.05 26.63 5.01
CA ASN A 237 -6.43 27.88 4.35
C ASN A 237 -7.84 28.37 4.78
N GLY A 238 -8.29 29.50 4.23
CA GLY A 238 -9.60 30.08 4.56
C GLY A 238 -10.81 29.27 4.10
N PHE A 239 -10.61 28.24 3.28
CA PHE A 239 -11.65 27.37 2.74
C PHE A 239 -11.65 25.97 3.37
N GLY A 240 -10.78 25.70 4.36
CA GLY A 240 -10.69 24.40 5.05
C GLY A 240 -9.65 23.43 4.48
N PHE A 241 -9.00 23.76 3.36
CA PHE A 241 -8.02 22.85 2.75
C PHE A 241 -6.67 22.86 3.48
N LEU A 242 -6.12 21.67 3.69
CA LEU A 242 -4.80 21.43 4.28
C LEU A 242 -4.04 20.42 3.42
N GLN A 243 -2.80 20.76 3.02
CA GLN A 243 -1.93 19.85 2.28
C GLN A 243 -0.92 19.19 3.22
N ILE A 244 -0.72 17.89 3.06
CA ILE A 244 0.29 17.08 3.74
C ILE A 244 1.22 16.48 2.67
N VAL A 245 2.52 16.44 2.94
CA VAL A 245 3.52 15.78 2.09
C VAL A 245 4.29 14.74 2.92
N ARG A 246 4.35 13.49 2.44
CA ARG A 246 5.06 12.38 3.10
C ARG A 246 5.92 11.58 2.13
N PRO A 247 6.96 10.86 2.60
CA PRO A 247 7.66 9.91 1.77
C PRO A 247 6.73 8.88 1.12
N ARG A 248 6.93 8.60 -0.17
CA ARG A 248 6.18 7.60 -0.94
C ARG A 248 7.12 6.60 -1.60
N PRO A 249 7.79 5.73 -0.82
CA PRO A 249 8.69 4.73 -1.39
C PRO A 249 7.93 3.61 -2.12
N ARG A 250 6.62 3.45 -1.86
CA ARG A 250 5.80 2.33 -2.35
C ARG A 250 4.41 2.79 -2.72
N ALA A 251 3.69 1.98 -3.50
CA ALA A 251 2.27 2.19 -3.75
C ALA A 251 1.46 1.94 -2.47
N SER A 252 0.49 2.81 -2.19
CA SER A 252 -0.47 2.68 -1.09
C SER A 252 -1.47 1.54 -1.36
N LEU A 253 -2.22 1.10 -0.33
CA LEU A 253 -3.25 0.06 -0.52
C LEU A 253 -4.31 0.47 -1.55
N PRO A 254 -4.88 1.70 -1.52
CA PRO A 254 -5.84 2.14 -2.54
C PRO A 254 -5.25 2.13 -3.95
N GLU A 255 -3.98 2.50 -4.11
CA GLU A 255 -3.30 2.45 -5.41
C GLU A 255 -3.16 1.01 -5.92
N ARG A 256 -2.76 0.08 -5.04
CA ARG A 256 -2.60 -1.34 -5.41
C ARG A 256 -3.93 -1.98 -5.78
N VAL A 257 -4.94 -1.81 -4.93
CA VAL A 257 -6.27 -2.41 -5.10
C VAL A 257 -6.96 -1.84 -6.34
N ARG A 258 -6.90 -0.52 -6.56
CA ARG A 258 -7.57 0.13 -7.70
C ARG A 258 -6.83 -0.01 -9.02
N ALA A 259 -5.50 -0.17 -9.01
CA ALA A 259 -4.73 -0.38 -10.25
C ALA A 259 -4.94 -1.79 -10.83
N THR A 260 -5.13 -2.79 -9.96
CA THR A 260 -5.26 -4.20 -10.39
C THR A 260 -6.42 -4.91 -9.69
N PRO A 261 -7.67 -4.42 -9.83
CA PRO A 261 -8.82 -4.92 -9.07
C PRO A 261 -9.05 -6.42 -9.30
N THR A 262 -8.89 -6.89 -10.54
CA THR A 262 -9.01 -8.33 -10.87
C THR A 262 -7.98 -9.18 -10.12
N LEU A 263 -6.74 -8.72 -9.97
CA LEU A 263 -5.71 -9.48 -9.25
C LEU A 263 -5.92 -9.40 -7.73
N ALA A 264 -6.36 -8.26 -7.22
CA ALA A 264 -6.75 -8.13 -5.82
C ALA A 264 -7.89 -9.11 -5.47
N THR A 265 -8.95 -9.16 -6.29
CA THR A 265 -10.05 -10.12 -6.11
C THR A 265 -9.58 -11.57 -6.26
N ALA A 266 -8.66 -11.87 -7.19
CA ALA A 266 -8.10 -13.21 -7.35
C ALA A 266 -7.34 -13.67 -6.09
N ARG A 267 -6.50 -12.81 -5.51
CA ARG A 267 -5.75 -13.11 -4.28
C ARG A 267 -6.66 -13.25 -3.06
N ALA A 268 -7.72 -12.44 -2.98
CA ALA A 268 -8.76 -12.59 -1.96
C ALA A 268 -9.54 -13.91 -2.11
N ALA A 269 -9.85 -14.33 -3.34
CA ALA A 269 -10.49 -15.61 -3.60
C ALA A 269 -9.59 -16.79 -3.20
N LEU A 270 -8.30 -16.76 -3.53
CA LEU A 270 -7.34 -17.78 -3.09
C LEU A 270 -7.28 -17.87 -1.56
N ARG A 271 -7.20 -16.72 -0.87
CA ARG A 271 -7.22 -16.64 0.59
C ARG A 271 -8.48 -17.27 1.17
N ARG A 272 -9.67 -16.93 0.63
CA ARG A 272 -10.96 -17.47 1.08
C ARG A 272 -10.99 -18.99 0.94
N ILE A 273 -10.62 -19.50 -0.24
CA ILE A 273 -10.63 -20.93 -0.54
C ILE A 273 -9.65 -21.70 0.36
N GLU A 274 -8.44 -21.17 0.57
CA GLU A 274 -7.42 -21.79 1.44
C GLU A 274 -7.90 -21.97 2.89
N ARG A 275 -8.84 -21.12 3.33
CA ARG A 275 -9.39 -21.09 4.70
C ARG A 275 -10.70 -21.86 4.85
N GLU A 276 -11.21 -22.47 3.79
CA GLU A 276 -12.42 -23.29 3.88
C GLU A 276 -12.17 -24.55 4.73
N PRO A 277 -13.14 -24.97 5.55
CA PRO A 277 -12.99 -26.15 6.38
C PRO A 277 -12.91 -27.42 5.53
N ALA A 278 -12.29 -28.47 6.09
CA ALA A 278 -12.27 -29.78 5.47
C ALA A 278 -13.70 -30.26 5.17
N GLY A 279 -13.94 -30.70 3.93
CA GLY A 279 -15.27 -31.14 3.46
C GLY A 279 -16.10 -30.05 2.78
N ALA A 280 -15.63 -28.80 2.72
CA ALA A 280 -16.25 -27.76 1.91
C ALA A 280 -16.29 -28.15 0.41
N PRO A 281 -17.26 -27.62 -0.36
CA PRO A 281 -17.32 -27.82 -1.81
C PRO A 281 -16.03 -27.43 -2.51
N ARG A 282 -15.62 -28.23 -3.48
CA ARG A 282 -14.39 -27.96 -4.27
C ARG A 282 -14.66 -27.10 -5.50
N ALA A 283 -15.92 -26.89 -5.84
CA ALA A 283 -16.35 -26.08 -6.98
C ALA A 283 -16.59 -24.63 -6.55
N HIS A 284 -15.95 -23.70 -7.26
CA HIS A 284 -15.96 -22.27 -6.96
C HIS A 284 -16.34 -21.49 -8.21
N ALA A 285 -17.51 -20.87 -8.20
CA ALA A 285 -17.91 -19.90 -9.22
C ALA A 285 -17.20 -18.56 -8.96
N LEU A 286 -16.46 -18.07 -9.95
CA LEU A 286 -15.66 -16.84 -9.88
C LEU A 286 -16.02 -15.89 -11.02
N PRO A 287 -16.00 -14.56 -10.83
CA PRO A 287 -16.17 -13.63 -11.94
C PRO A 287 -15.21 -13.97 -13.09
N ALA A 288 -15.70 -13.97 -14.34
CA ALA A 288 -14.92 -14.41 -15.50
C ALA A 288 -13.51 -13.78 -15.61
N PRO A 289 -13.29 -12.47 -15.33
CA PRO A 289 -11.95 -11.88 -15.33
C PRO A 289 -11.02 -12.48 -14.26
N VAL A 290 -11.56 -12.80 -13.08
CA VAL A 290 -10.82 -13.40 -11.96
C VAL A 290 -10.44 -14.84 -12.29
N HIS A 291 -11.39 -15.62 -12.82
CA HIS A 291 -11.15 -16.97 -13.31
C HIS A 291 -10.02 -17.00 -14.36
N ALA A 292 -10.07 -16.13 -15.37
CA ALA A 292 -9.03 -16.01 -16.39
C ALA A 292 -7.66 -15.63 -15.79
N ALA A 293 -7.64 -14.68 -14.83
CA ALA A 293 -6.41 -14.25 -14.18
C ALA A 293 -5.73 -15.35 -13.36
N LEU A 294 -6.51 -16.23 -12.72
CA LEU A 294 -6.03 -17.40 -12.00
C LEU A 294 -5.50 -18.49 -12.94
N LEU A 295 -6.20 -18.77 -14.04
CA LEU A 295 -5.72 -19.73 -15.05
C LEU A 295 -4.40 -19.29 -15.71
N ALA A 296 -4.20 -17.99 -15.88
CA ALA A 296 -2.92 -17.43 -16.35
C ALA A 296 -1.76 -17.60 -15.34
N ARG A 297 -2.04 -18.06 -14.11
CA ARG A 297 -1.08 -18.24 -13.02
C ARG A 297 -1.16 -19.66 -12.45
N PRO A 298 -0.77 -20.69 -13.23
CA PRO A 298 -0.87 -22.08 -12.80
C PRO A 298 -0.07 -22.38 -11.52
N HIS A 299 1.00 -21.64 -11.25
CA HIS A 299 1.78 -21.77 -10.02
C HIS A 299 1.00 -21.36 -8.76
N TRP A 300 0.07 -20.40 -8.84
CA TRP A 300 -0.82 -20.08 -7.71
C TRP A 300 -1.81 -21.21 -7.42
N LEU A 301 -2.36 -21.82 -8.47
CA LEU A 301 -3.28 -22.96 -8.34
C LEU A 301 -2.58 -24.21 -7.82
N ALA A 302 -1.35 -24.46 -8.28
CA ALA A 302 -0.51 -25.53 -7.76
C ALA A 302 -0.19 -25.33 -6.27
N GLU A 303 0.12 -24.10 -5.86
CA GLU A 303 0.37 -23.77 -4.46
C GLU A 303 -0.90 -23.92 -3.61
N LEU A 304 -2.07 -23.50 -4.12
CA LEU A 304 -3.34 -23.71 -3.45
C LEU A 304 -3.59 -25.21 -3.22
N ALA A 305 -3.44 -26.03 -4.27
CA ALA A 305 -3.65 -27.47 -4.16
C ALA A 305 -2.63 -28.13 -3.21
N ARG A 306 -1.38 -27.65 -3.19
CA ARG A 306 -0.36 -28.12 -2.25
C ARG A 306 -0.73 -27.82 -0.80
N ARG A 307 -1.29 -26.63 -0.53
CA ARG A 307 -1.63 -26.18 0.83
C ARG A 307 -2.94 -26.76 1.35
N THR A 308 -3.94 -26.96 0.49
CA THR A 308 -5.25 -27.55 0.86
C THR A 308 -5.27 -29.07 0.72
N GLY A 309 -4.31 -29.66 0.01
CA GLY A 309 -4.23 -31.10 -0.25
C GLY A 309 -5.23 -31.60 -1.31
N VAL A 310 -5.94 -30.69 -1.99
CA VAL A 310 -6.94 -31.03 -3.01
C VAL A 310 -6.87 -30.08 -4.21
N VAL A 311 -7.23 -30.58 -5.39
CA VAL A 311 -7.41 -29.72 -6.57
C VAL A 311 -8.81 -29.11 -6.52
N HIS A 312 -8.89 -27.78 -6.56
CA HIS A 312 -10.16 -27.05 -6.62
C HIS A 312 -10.62 -26.89 -8.07
N GLN A 313 -11.93 -26.98 -8.28
CA GLN A 313 -12.60 -26.72 -9.55
C GLN A 313 -13.01 -25.25 -9.56
N LEU A 314 -12.41 -24.46 -10.45
CA LEU A 314 -12.76 -23.06 -10.63
C LEU A 314 -13.58 -22.93 -11.89
N GLU A 315 -14.75 -22.31 -11.79
CA GLU A 315 -15.69 -22.13 -12.91
C GLU A 315 -16.00 -20.64 -13.08
N PRO A 316 -16.17 -20.14 -14.31
CA PRO A 316 -16.67 -18.78 -14.51
C PRO A 316 -18.14 -18.70 -14.04
N ALA A 317 -18.44 -17.71 -13.20
CA ALA A 317 -19.79 -17.34 -12.77
C ALA A 317 -20.58 -16.60 -13.85
#